data_AF-A0A2P4NXX1-F1
#
_entry.id   AF-A0A2P4NXX1-F1
#
_cell.length_a   1.000
_cell.length_b   1.000
_cell.length_c   1.000
_cell.angle_alpha   90.00
_cell.angle_beta   90.00
_cell.angle_gamma   90.00
#
_symmetry.space_group_name_H-M   'P 1'
#
loop_
_entity.id
_entity.type
_entity.pdbx_description
1 polymer ?
#
loop_
_entity_poly.entity_id
_entity_poly.type
_entity_poly.pdbx_seq_one_letter_code
_entity_poly.pdbx_strand_id
1 'polypeptide(L)'
;YEILEWIPYDKLSSINYYNKGGFSEIHKAIWLDGPIFSWNFDKKQWNRCNFQTGYEVILKTLNSSSGSDDKFLNECKYHYNCQKNSFSKFIQFFGITQDPNNLNYIIVMSYAKKGNLRK
;
A
#
# COMPACT_ATOMS: atom_id res chain seq x y z
N TYR A 1 -13.93 -2.17 -9.47
CA TYR A 1 -13.15 -3.38 -9.19
C TYR A 1 -12.00 -2.98 -8.31
N GLU A 2 -11.94 -3.55 -7.10
CA GLU A 2 -10.85 -3.32 -6.17
C GLU A 2 -9.99 -4.56 -6.19
N ILE A 3 -8.80 -4.44 -6.79
CA ILE A 3 -7.84 -5.53 -6.89
C ILE A 3 -6.80 -5.27 -5.83
N LEU A 4 -6.70 -6.19 -4.85
CA LEU A 4 -5.57 -6.20 -3.93
C LEU A 4 -4.43 -6.97 -4.59
N GLU A 5 -3.25 -6.36 -4.62
CA GLU A 5 -2.06 -6.93 -5.25
C GLU A 5 -1.06 -7.44 -4.20
N TRP A 6 -0.45 -8.59 -4.47
CA TRP A 6 0.86 -8.89 -3.91
C TRP A 6 1.89 -8.10 -4.73
N ILE A 7 2.53 -7.12 -4.10
CA ILE A 7 3.46 -6.22 -4.77
C ILE A 7 4.88 -6.73 -4.48
N PRO A 8 5.63 -7.18 -5.49
CA PRO A 8 7.02 -7.56 -5.31
C PRO A 8 7.82 -6.37 -4.76
N TYR A 9 8.62 -6.61 -3.71
CA TYR A 9 9.30 -5.53 -2.99
C TYR A 9 10.32 -4.77 -3.88
N ASP A 10 10.92 -5.46 -4.85
CA ASP A 10 11.83 -4.91 -5.85
C ASP A 10 11.16 -3.91 -6.81
N LYS A 11 9.82 -3.87 -6.87
CA LYS A 11 9.05 -2.85 -7.59
C LYS A 11 8.87 -1.56 -6.82
N LEU A 12 9.32 -1.52 -5.56
CA LEU A 12 9.29 -0.33 -4.70
C LEU A 12 10.70 0.26 -4.65
N SER A 13 10.80 1.54 -4.98
CA SER A 13 12.06 2.28 -5.03
C SER A 13 11.96 3.55 -4.20
N SER A 14 13.11 4.19 -3.93
CA SER A 14 13.19 5.45 -3.18
C SER A 14 12.44 5.37 -1.84
N ILE A 15 12.59 4.24 -1.14
CA ILE A 15 11.96 3.99 0.16
C ILE A 15 12.64 4.87 1.20
N ASN A 16 11.92 5.86 1.70
CA ASN A 16 12.41 6.82 2.67
C ASN A 16 11.50 6.83 3.90
N TYR A 17 12.10 6.89 5.09
CA TYR A 17 11.35 7.07 6.33
C TYR A 17 10.50 8.35 6.26
N TYR A 18 9.22 8.26 6.63
CA TYR A 18 8.30 9.39 6.62
C TYR A 18 7.90 9.79 8.04
N ASN A 19 7.41 8.83 8.84
CA ASN A 19 6.98 9.09 10.21
C ASN A 19 6.83 7.78 10.99
N LYS A 20 6.77 7.86 12.32
CA LYS A 20 6.46 6.75 13.21
C LYS A 20 5.33 7.14 14.15
N GLY A 21 4.25 6.37 14.10
CA GLY A 21 3.16 6.45 15.07
C GLY A 21 3.38 5.49 16.24
N GLY A 22 2.43 5.48 17.18
CA GLY A 22 2.48 4.56 18.33
C GLY A 22 2.43 3.08 17.96
N PHE A 23 1.75 2.74 16.85
CA PHE A 23 1.49 1.35 16.45
C PHE A 23 2.16 0.93 15.14
N SER A 24 2.72 1.88 14.39
CA SER A 24 3.25 1.61 13.05
C SER A 24 4.33 2.59 12.66
N GLU A 25 5.24 2.11 11.84
CA GLU A 25 6.19 2.93 11.10
C GLU A 25 5.72 3.14 9.65
N ILE A 26 5.96 4.33 9.14
CA ILE A 26 5.48 4.77 7.84
C ILE A 26 6.68 5.22 7.01
N HIS A 27 6.82 4.61 5.83
CA HIS A 27 7.78 5.00 4.82
C HIS A 27 7.05 5.51 3.57
N LYS A 28 7.66 6.43 2.85
CA LYS A 28 7.23 6.85 1.51
C LYS A 28 8.07 6.12 0.47
N ALA A 29 7.44 5.65 -0.59
CA ALA A 29 8.14 4.98 -1.69
C ALA A 29 7.53 5.32 -3.05
N ILE A 30 8.24 4.96 -4.10
CA ILE A 30 7.78 5.01 -5.49
C ILE A 30 7.56 3.57 -5.96
N TRP A 31 6.31 3.27 -6.32
CA TRP A 31 5.94 2.01 -6.97
C TRP A 31 6.07 2.14 -8.48
N LEU A 32 7.00 1.39 -9.07
CA LEU A 32 7.37 1.51 -10.49
C LEU A 32 6.25 1.09 -11.44
N ASP A 33 5.54 0.01 -11.11
CA ASP A 33 4.48 -0.53 -11.98
C ASP A 33 3.15 0.22 -11.80
N GLY A 34 2.91 0.81 -10.62
CA GLY A 34 1.65 1.48 -10.26
C GLY A 34 0.44 0.52 -10.13
N PRO A 35 -0.69 0.99 -9.56
CA PRO A 35 -1.84 0.13 -9.29
C PRO A 35 -2.57 -0.31 -10.55
N ILE A 36 -3.06 -1.55 -10.56
CA ILE A 36 -3.97 -2.05 -11.60
C ILE A 36 -5.32 -1.34 -11.49
N PHE A 37 -5.89 -0.91 -12.63
CA PHE A 37 -7.22 -0.30 -12.65
C PHE A 37 -8.23 -1.02 -13.55
N SER A 38 -7.79 -1.82 -14.54
CA SER A 38 -8.69 -2.60 -15.39
C SER A 38 -7.97 -3.73 -16.13
N TRP A 39 -8.73 -4.74 -16.57
CA TRP A 39 -8.25 -5.74 -17.52
C TRP A 39 -8.48 -5.26 -18.96
N ASN A 40 -7.47 -5.37 -19.79
CA ASN A 40 -7.57 -5.10 -21.22
C ASN A 40 -7.83 -6.40 -21.97
N PHE A 41 -9.05 -6.58 -22.50
CA PHE A 41 -9.45 -7.79 -23.21
C PHE A 41 -8.71 -7.97 -24.54
N ASP A 42 -8.47 -6.88 -25.28
CA ASP A 42 -7.82 -6.92 -26.59
C ASP A 42 -6.35 -7.34 -26.48
N LYS A 43 -5.64 -6.70 -25.54
CA LYS A 43 -4.22 -6.95 -25.28
C LYS A 43 -3.98 -8.13 -24.34
N LYS A 44 -5.03 -8.68 -23.73
CA LYS A 44 -4.99 -9.74 -22.70
C LYS A 44 -3.99 -9.43 -21.58
N GLN A 45 -4.00 -8.20 -21.08
CA GLN A 45 -3.09 -7.73 -20.03
C GLN A 45 -3.77 -6.76 -19.06
N TRP A 46 -3.19 -6.58 -17.88
CA TRP A 46 -3.64 -5.57 -16.91
C TRP A 46 -3.23 -4.16 -17.35
N ASN A 47 -4.18 -3.22 -17.34
CA ASN A 47 -3.87 -1.80 -17.42
C ASN A 47 -3.48 -1.29 -16.01
N ARG A 48 -2.34 -0.59 -15.94
CA ARG A 48 -1.81 -0.02 -14.69
C ARG A 48 -1.76 1.50 -14.77
N CYS A 49 -1.98 2.16 -13.63
CA CYS A 49 -1.79 3.59 -13.48
C CYS A 49 -0.33 3.86 -13.09
N ASN A 50 0.57 3.89 -14.07
CA ASN A 50 1.92 4.39 -13.87
C ASN A 50 2.12 5.77 -14.49
N PHE A 51 2.98 6.55 -13.87
CA PHE A 51 3.53 7.77 -14.45
C PHE A 51 4.98 7.47 -14.85
N GLN A 52 5.57 8.28 -15.73
CA GLN A 52 7.00 8.13 -16.09
C GLN A 52 7.93 8.16 -14.87
N THR A 53 7.50 8.80 -13.78
CA THR A 53 8.22 8.90 -12.51
C THR A 53 7.83 7.82 -11.48
N GLY A 54 6.96 6.87 -11.84
CA GLY A 54 6.36 5.92 -10.91
C GLY A 54 5.20 6.50 -10.07
N TYR A 55 4.55 5.65 -9.28
CA TYR A 55 3.39 5.99 -8.46
C TYR A 55 3.78 6.15 -6.98
N GLU A 56 3.49 7.31 -6.38
CA GLU A 56 3.82 7.55 -4.97
C GLU A 56 2.91 6.75 -4.03
N VAL A 57 3.52 5.96 -3.16
CA VAL A 57 2.84 5.12 -2.18
C VAL A 57 3.39 5.34 -0.77
N ILE A 58 2.57 4.94 0.19
CA ILE A 58 2.94 4.81 1.59
C ILE A 58 3.05 3.33 1.93
N LEU A 59 4.16 2.99 2.58
CA LEU A 59 4.47 1.69 3.13
C LEU A 59 4.28 1.75 4.64
N LYS A 60 3.27 1.03 5.15
CA LYS A 60 2.96 0.98 6.58
C LYS A 60 3.37 -0.38 7.14
N THR A 61 4.32 -0.36 8.05
CA THR A 61 4.79 -1.52 8.80
C THR A 61 4.24 -1.45 10.22
N LEU A 62 3.60 -2.51 10.71
CA LEU A 62 3.10 -2.55 12.08
C LEU A 62 4.23 -2.90 13.04
N ASN A 63 4.26 -2.27 14.21
CA ASN A 63 5.24 -2.60 15.25
C ASN A 63 4.92 -4.00 15.79
N SER A 64 5.75 -4.98 15.45
CA SER A 64 5.60 -6.36 15.89
C SER A 64 6.11 -6.53 17.33
N SER A 65 5.18 -6.63 18.29
CA SER A 65 5.47 -7.33 19.54
C SER A 65 5.38 -8.82 19.24
N SER A 66 6.51 -9.53 19.26
CA SER A 66 6.66 -10.99 19.08
C SER A 66 5.33 -11.78 19.13
N GLY A 67 4.79 -12.17 17.95
CA GLY A 67 3.62 -13.04 17.81
C GLY A 67 2.34 -12.43 17.20
N SER A 68 2.41 -11.44 16.30
CA SER A 68 1.24 -10.60 15.93
C SER A 68 0.83 -10.58 14.46
N ASP A 69 0.84 -11.72 13.75
CA ASP A 69 0.30 -11.81 12.38
C ASP A 69 -1.21 -11.48 12.35
N ASP A 70 -1.95 -11.84 13.40
CA ASP A 70 -3.37 -11.53 13.54
C ASP A 70 -3.66 -10.03 13.53
N LYS A 71 -2.78 -9.21 14.12
CA LYS A 71 -2.96 -7.74 14.11
C LYS A 71 -2.83 -7.19 12.69
N PHE A 72 -1.85 -7.70 11.94
CA PHE A 72 -1.66 -7.33 10.53
C PHE A 72 -2.84 -7.75 9.66
N LEU A 73 -3.29 -8.99 9.80
CA LEU A 73 -4.44 -9.51 9.05
C LEU A 73 -5.72 -8.73 9.37
N ASN A 74 -5.96 -8.42 10.64
CA ASN A 74 -7.10 -7.62 11.06
C ASN A 74 -7.03 -6.20 10.47
N GLU A 75 -5.87 -5.54 10.53
CA GLU A 75 -5.67 -4.21 9.93
C GLU A 75 -5.95 -4.22 8.42
N CYS A 76 -5.44 -5.22 7.70
CA CYS A 76 -5.72 -5.40 6.26
C CYS A 76 -7.22 -5.59 6.00
N LYS A 77 -7.89 -6.42 6.81
CA LYS A 77 -9.33 -6.68 6.72
C LYS A 77 -10.15 -5.41 6.96
N TYR A 78 -9.79 -4.61 7.96
CA TYR A 78 -10.48 -3.36 8.25
C TYR A 78 -10.29 -2.33 7.13
N HIS A 79 -9.07 -2.17 6.61
CA HIS A 79 -8.80 -1.29 5.48
C HIS A 79 -9.62 -1.70 4.24
N TYR A 80 -9.61 -2.99 3.90
CA TYR A 80 -10.38 -3.51 2.77
C TYR A 80 -11.90 -3.27 2.94
N ASN A 81 -12.45 -3.55 4.13
CA ASN A 81 -13.87 -3.34 4.38
C ASN A 81 -14.27 -1.85 4.31
N CYS A 82 -13.42 -0.94 4.81
CA CYS A 82 -13.69 0.49 4.73
C CYS A 82 -13.64 0.99 3.28
N GLN A 83 -12.65 0.53 2.51
CA GLN A 83 -12.51 0.90 1.10
C GLN A 83 -13.72 0.43 0.28
N LYS A 84 -14.09 -0.84 0.41
CA LYS A 84 -15.24 -1.44 -0.29
C LYS A 84 -16.54 -0.67 -0.07
N ASN A 85 -16.73 -0.14 1.15
CA ASN A 85 -17.93 0.60 1.52
C ASN A 85 -17.89 2.08 1.12
N SER A 86 -16.73 2.67 0.83
CA SER A 86 -16.57 4.11 0.55
C SER A 86 -15.24 4.44 -0.14
N PHE A 87 -15.10 3.97 -1.38
CA PHE A 87 -13.88 4.04 -2.19
C PHE A 87 -13.22 5.43 -2.30
N SER A 88 -14.01 6.51 -2.36
CA SER A 88 -13.49 7.87 -2.54
C SER A 88 -13.22 8.64 -1.25
N LYS A 89 -13.61 8.09 -0.08
CA LYS A 89 -13.52 8.79 1.21
C LYS A 89 -12.34 8.33 2.06
N PHE A 90 -11.80 7.14 1.77
CA PHE A 90 -10.69 6.54 2.51
C PHE A 90 -9.42 6.47 1.67
N ILE A 91 -8.28 6.41 2.36
CA ILE A 91 -6.99 6.11 1.73
C ILE A 91 -7.08 4.75 1.05
N GLN A 92 -6.70 4.71 -0.23
CA GLN A 92 -6.77 3.46 -1.00
C GLN A 92 -5.69 2.50 -0.50
N PHE A 93 -6.12 1.28 -0.22
CA PHE A 93 -5.31 0.12 0.08
C PHE A 93 -5.09 -0.66 -1.21
N PHE A 94 -3.85 -0.66 -1.70
CA PHE A 94 -3.49 -1.32 -2.95
C PHE A 94 -3.15 -2.79 -2.76
N GLY A 95 -2.64 -3.16 -1.59
CA GLY A 95 -2.25 -4.52 -1.30
C GLY A 95 -1.06 -4.58 -0.35
N ILE A 96 -0.33 -5.67 -0.42
CA ILE A 96 0.72 -6.00 0.54
C ILE A 96 2.03 -6.35 -0.16
N THR A 97 3.12 -6.13 0.55
CA THR A 97 4.46 -6.58 0.17
C THR A 97 5.14 -7.19 1.39
N GLN A 98 6.30 -7.81 1.21
CA GLN A 98 7.12 -8.33 2.28
C GLN A 98 8.54 -7.83 2.11
N ASP A 99 9.11 -7.28 3.18
CA ASP A 99 10.51 -6.86 3.18
C ASP A 99 11.42 -8.11 3.13
N PRO A 100 12.29 -8.25 2.12
CA PRO A 100 13.16 -9.41 2.00
C PRO A 100 14.20 -9.51 3.12
N ASN A 101 14.50 -8.41 3.84
CA ASN A 101 15.56 -8.38 4.83
C ASN A 101 15.09 -8.82 6.23
N ASN A 102 13.91 -8.38 6.64
CA ASN A 102 13.36 -8.66 7.98
C ASN A 102 12.08 -9.52 7.95
N LEU A 103 11.62 -9.88 6.75
CA LEU A 103 10.43 -10.71 6.49
C LEU A 103 9.11 -10.12 7.00
N ASN A 104 9.09 -8.86 7.44
CA ASN A 104 7.87 -8.21 7.87
C ASN A 104 6.96 -7.93 6.68
N TYR A 105 5.68 -8.20 6.87
CA TYR A 105 4.64 -7.77 5.93
C TYR A 105 4.38 -6.27 6.06
N ILE A 106 4.17 -5.64 4.91
CA ILE A 106 4.00 -4.20 4.78
C ILE A 106 2.73 -3.94 3.98
N ILE A 107 1.91 -3.01 4.48
CA ILE A 107 0.70 -2.54 3.82
C ILE A 107 1.09 -1.43 2.84
N VAL A 108 0.67 -1.54 1.57
CA VAL A 108 0.90 -0.53 0.52
C VAL A 108 -0.38 0.25 0.25
N MET A 109 -0.32 1.58 0.39
CA MET A 109 -1.49 2.45 0.31
C MET A 109 -1.20 3.79 -0.38
N SER A 110 -2.25 4.51 -0.79
CA SER A 110 -2.12 5.79 -1.50
C SER A 110 -1.52 6.89 -0.63
N TYR A 111 -0.59 7.67 -1.20
CA TYR A 111 -0.05 8.84 -0.51
C TYR A 111 -1.00 10.04 -0.54
N ALA A 112 -1.38 10.54 0.65
CA ALA A 112 -2.21 11.73 0.80
C ALA A 112 -1.39 13.03 0.68
N LYS A 113 -1.24 13.53 -0.55
CA LYS A 113 -0.40 14.71 -0.89
C LYS A 113 -0.72 15.99 -0.10
N LYS A 114 -1.97 16.16 0.33
CA LYS A 114 -2.41 17.37 1.09
C LYS A 114 -2.12 17.28 2.59
N GLY A 115 -1.58 16.17 3.07
CA GLY A 115 -1.21 15.97 4.47
C GLY A 115 -2.39 15.73 5.40
N ASN A 116 -2.18 16.02 6.69
CA ASN A 116 -3.17 15.83 7.76
C ASN A 116 -4.25 16.93 7.74
N LEU A 117 -5.48 16.58 8.13
CA LEU A 117 -6.62 17.49 8.27
C LEU A 117 -6.53 18.41 9.49
N ARG A 118 -5.75 18.06 10.54
CA ARG A 118 -5.62 18.82 11.79
C ARG A 118 -4.67 20.03 11.70
N LYS A 119 -4.61 20.70 10.55
CA LYS A 119 -3.78 21.91 10.40
C LYS A 119 -4.31 23.05 11.26
#